data_AF-A0A971BQS2-F1
#
_entry.id   AF-A0A971BQS2-F1
#
_cell.length_a   1.000
_cell.length_b   1.000
_cell.length_c   1.000
_cell.angle_alpha   90.00
_cell.angle_beta   90.00
_cell.angle_gamma   90.00
#
_symmetry.space_group_name_H-M   'P 1'
#
loop_
_entity.id
_entity.type
_entity.pdbx_description
1 polymer ?
#
loop_
_entity_poly.entity_id
_entity_poly.type
_entity_poly.pdbx_seq_one_letter_code
_entity_poly.pdbx_strand_id
1 'polypeptide(L)' 'MTDDIRSQLAQVRTEVGKAVVGQEEAVEGLVIALLSGGHVLLEGVPGTAKTLLVRTLSHALDLDTKRVQFTPDLMP' A
#
# COMPACT_ATOMS: atom_id res chain seq x y z
N MET A 1 4.42 22.08 11.92
CA MET A 1 3.27 21.25 11.49
C MET A 1 3.64 20.37 10.30
N THR A 2 4.22 20.93 9.23
CA THR A 2 4.60 20.15 8.04
C THR A 2 5.77 19.18 8.26
N ASP A 3 6.75 19.53 9.08
CA ASP A 3 7.90 18.66 9.38
C ASP A 3 7.50 17.39 10.14
N ASP A 4 6.45 17.47 10.95
CA ASP A 4 5.91 16.34 11.72
C ASP A 4 5.29 15.29 10.78
N ILE A 5 4.46 15.72 9.85
CA ILE A 5 3.85 14.84 8.83
C ILE A 5 4.93 14.17 7.97
N ARG A 6 5.97 14.91 7.57
CA ARG A 6 7.08 14.34 6.79
C ARG A 6 7.79 13.23 7.57
N SER A 7 8.03 13.43 8.86
CA SER A 7 8.64 12.43 9.74
C SER A 7 7.76 11.20 9.89
N GLN A 8 6.46 11.38 10.13
CA GLN A 8 5.49 10.29 10.24
C GLN A 8 5.41 9.44 8.96
N LEU A 9 5.38 10.07 7.78
CA LEU A 9 5.39 9.34 6.51
C LEU A 9 6.69 8.56 6.30
N ALA A 10 7.83 9.10 6.72
CA ALA A 10 9.10 8.38 6.68
C ALA A 10 9.11 7.15 7.63
N GLN A 11 8.48 7.27 8.80
CA GLN A 11 8.29 6.15 9.73
C GLN A 11 7.40 5.07 9.12
N VAL A 12 6.27 5.43 8.49
CA VAL A 12 5.40 4.48 7.80
C VAL A 12 6.16 3.70 6.72
N ARG A 13 6.95 4.39 5.88
CA ARG A 13 7.78 3.72 4.86
C ARG A 13 8.77 2.74 5.48
N THR A 14 9.38 3.12 6.60
CA THR A 14 10.33 2.29 7.34
C THR A 14 9.66 1.04 7.92
N GLU A 15 8.48 1.19 8.52
CA GLU A 15 7.71 0.06 9.05
C GLU A 15 7.29 -0.92 7.95
N VAL A 16 6.83 -0.40 6.80
CA VAL A 16 6.48 -1.26 5.65
C VAL A 16 7.69 -2.01 5.11
N GLY A 17 8.85 -1.35 5.06
CA GLY A 17 10.12 -1.93 4.60
C GLY A 17 10.60 -3.13 5.41
N LYS A 18 10.12 -3.31 6.66
CA LYS A 18 10.45 -4.49 7.47
C LYS A 18 9.84 -5.79 6.95
N ALA A 19 8.71 -5.70 6.24
CA ALA A 19 7.98 -6.87 5.72
C ALA A 19 8.00 -6.96 4.19
N VAL A 20 8.19 -5.84 3.49
CA VAL A 20 8.21 -5.79 2.02
C VAL A 20 9.47 -5.09 1.56
N VAL A 21 10.35 -5.83 0.88
CA VAL A 21 11.67 -5.35 0.43
C VAL A 21 11.62 -5.09 -1.08
N GLY A 22 12.21 -3.98 -1.53
CA GLY A 22 12.36 -3.68 -2.96
C GLY A 22 11.08 -3.20 -3.65
N GLN A 23 10.17 -2.59 -2.88
CA GLN A 23 8.88 -2.07 -3.37
C GLN A 23 8.68 -0.58 -2.99
N GLU A 24 9.76 0.17 -2.84
CA GLU A 24 9.76 1.53 -2.31
C GLU A 24 8.89 2.48 -3.16
N GLU A 25 8.97 2.39 -4.48
CA GLU A 25 8.14 3.18 -5.40
C GLU A 25 6.65 2.84 -5.29
N ALA A 26 6.32 1.56 -5.11
CA ALA A 26 4.93 1.13 -4.94
C ALA A 26 4.35 1.64 -3.62
N VAL A 27 5.14 1.62 -2.53
CA VAL A 27 4.75 2.21 -1.24
C VAL A 27 4.49 3.71 -1.40
N GLU A 28 5.38 4.42 -2.08
CA GLU A 28 5.24 5.85 -2.34
C GLU A 28 3.98 6.18 -3.14
N GLY A 29 3.72 5.46 -4.23
CA GLY A 29 2.51 5.62 -5.03
C GLY A 29 1.23 5.35 -4.25
N LEU A 30 1.22 4.32 -3.39
CA LEU A 30 0.07 4.01 -2.53
C LEU A 30 -0.20 5.13 -1.50
N VAL A 31 0.84 5.68 -0.89
CA VAL A 31 0.70 6.80 0.06
C VAL A 31 0.17 8.05 -0.65
N ILE A 32 0.70 8.37 -1.83
CA ILE A 32 0.23 9.51 -2.63
C ILE A 32 -1.24 9.34 -3.00
N ALA A 33 -1.63 8.16 -3.49
CA ALA A 33 -3.02 7.88 -3.83
C ALA A 33 -3.95 7.99 -2.63
N LEU A 34 -3.55 7.45 -1.47
CA LEU A 34 -4.33 7.54 -0.24
C LEU A 34 -4.56 9.00 0.19
N LEU A 35 -3.50 9.81 0.20
CA LEU A 35 -3.57 11.22 0.61
C LEU A 35 -4.34 12.10 -0.38
N SER A 36 -4.39 11.71 -1.66
CA SER A 36 -5.12 12.42 -2.71
C SER A 36 -6.53 11.88 -2.97
N GLY A 37 -6.94 10.80 -2.29
CA GLY A 37 -8.21 10.12 -2.55
C GLY A 37 -8.28 9.38 -3.89
N GLY A 38 -7.14 9.02 -4.46
CA GLY A 38 -7.02 8.31 -5.74
C GLY A 38 -7.17 6.78 -5.62
N HIS A 39 -7.10 6.10 -6.77
CA HIS A 39 -7.12 4.64 -6.88
C HIS A 39 -5.83 4.12 -7.51
N VAL A 40 -5.39 2.93 -7.09
CA VAL A 40 -4.14 2.31 -7.56
C VAL A 40 -4.41 0.94 -8.17
N LEU A 41 -3.79 0.70 -9.33
CA LEU A 41 -3.69 -0.62 -9.95
C LEU A 41 -2.27 -1.17 -9.73
N LEU A 42 -2.16 -2.32 -9.06
CA LEU A 42 -0.87 -2.97 -8.77
C LEU A 42 -0.56 -4.09 -9.77
N GLU A 43 0.15 -3.75 -10.84
CA GLU A 43 0.56 -4.69 -11.90
C GLU A 43 1.90 -5.39 -11.62
N GLY A 44 2.18 -6.48 -12.32
CA GLY A 44 3.36 -7.34 -12.11
C GLY A 44 3.02 -8.81 -11.88
N VAL A 45 4.05 -9.65 -11.90
CA VAL A 45 3.92 -11.12 -11.88
C VAL A 45 3.37 -11.66 -10.54
N PRO A 46 2.75 -12.86 -10.53
CA PRO A 46 2.35 -13.53 -9.30
C PRO A 46 3.53 -13.71 -8.33
N GLY A 47 3.28 -13.59 -7.03
CA GLY A 47 4.30 -13.79 -5.99
C GLY A 47 5.12 -12.54 -5.62
N THR A 48 4.87 -11.38 -6.24
CA THR A 48 5.57 -10.11 -5.96
C THR A 48 5.07 -9.35 -4.72
N ALA A 49 4.50 -10.08 -3.75
CA ALA A 49 4.05 -9.54 -2.47
C ALA A 49 2.99 -8.41 -2.53
N LYS A 50 2.27 -8.18 -3.65
CA LYS A 50 1.23 -7.13 -3.78
C LYS A 50 0.20 -7.12 -2.64
N THR A 51 -0.31 -8.30 -2.28
CA THR A 51 -1.28 -8.44 -1.18
C THR A 51 -0.64 -8.14 0.17
N LEU A 52 0.63 -8.55 0.36
CA LEU A 52 1.36 -8.27 1.58
C LEU A 52 1.62 -6.76 1.71
N LEU A 53 2.05 -6.10 0.63
CA LEU A 53 2.25 -4.65 0.56
C LEU A 53 1.03 -3.88 1.04
N VAL A 54 -0.15 -4.14 0.48
CA VAL A 54 -1.38 -3.44 0.88
C VAL A 54 -1.73 -3.70 2.35
N ARG A 55 -1.57 -4.95 2.82
CA ARG A 55 -1.84 -5.32 4.22
C ARG A 55 -0.88 -4.65 5.20
N THR A 56 0.41 -4.67 4.90
CA THR A 56 1.45 -4.06 5.74
C THR A 56 1.27 -2.56 5.81
N LEU A 57 0.97 -1.90 4.68
CA LEU A 57 0.67 -0.47 4.66
C LEU A 57 -0.57 -0.14 5.50
N SER A 58 -1.65 -0.92 5.35
CA SER A 58 -2.88 -0.72 6.13
C SER A 58 -2.61 -0.88 7.62
N HIS A 59 -1.83 -1.89 8.02
CA HIS A 59 -1.44 -2.09 9.41
C HIS A 59 -0.55 -0.96 9.95
N ALA A 60 0.40 -0.46 9.16
CA ALA A 60 1.27 0.65 9.57
C ALA A 60 0.52 1.98 9.76
N LEU A 61 -0.65 2.11 9.13
CA LEU A 61 -1.51 3.30 9.19
C LEU A 61 -2.78 3.11 10.03
N ASP A 62 -2.93 1.95 10.70
CA ASP A 62 -4.13 1.58 11.46
C ASP A 62 -5.44 1.70 10.64
N LEU A 63 -5.42 1.18 9.41
CA LEU A 63 -6.55 1.21 8.48
C LEU A 63 -7.22 -0.15 8.33
N ASP A 64 -8.54 -0.14 8.21
CA ASP A 64 -9.30 -1.29 7.77
C ASP A 64 -8.99 -1.63 6.30
N THR A 65 -8.75 -2.91 6.01
CA THR A 65 -8.52 -3.40 4.65
C THR A 65 -9.46 -4.56 4.34
N LYS A 66 -10.13 -4.46 3.18
CA LYS A 66 -11.03 -5.51 2.66
C LYS A 66 -10.52 -5.99 1.31
N ARG A 67 -10.45 -7.31 1.14
CA ARG A 67 -10.05 -7.95 -0.12
C ARG A 67 -11.28 -8.58 -0.76
N VAL A 68 -11.58 -8.15 -1.98
CA VAL A 68 -12.59 -8.79 -2.85
C VAL A 68 -11.84 -9.52 -3.96
N GLN A 69 -12.06 -10.82 -4.09
CA GLN A 69 -11.51 -11.58 -5.21
C GLN A 69 -12.45 -11.47 -6.40
N PHE A 70 -11.93 -10.96 -7.52
CA PHE A 70 -12.64 -11.02 -8.79
C PHE A 70 -12.58 -12.47 -9.29
N THR A 71 -13.73 -13.09 -9.44
CA THR A 71 -13.89 -14.38 -10.13
C THR A 71 -14.48 -14.13 -11.52
N PRO A 72 -14.34 -15.06 -12.48
CA PRO A 72 -14.97 -14.92 -13.79
C PRO A 72 -16.48 -14.64 -13.71
N ASP A 73 -17.16 -15.15 -12.69
CA ASP A 73 -18.60 -14.92 -12.46
C ASP A 73 -18.95 -13.47 -12.05
N LEU A 74 -17.96 -12.71 -11.58
CA LEU A 74 -18.09 -11.30 -11.18
C LEU A 74 -17.63 -10.33 -12.28
N MET A 75 -17.10 -10.83 -13.40
CA MET A 75 -16.80 -10.02 -14.57
C MET A 75 -17.99 -10.08 -15.54
N PRO A 76 -18.44 -8.93 -16.08
CA PRO A 76 -19.47 -8.91 -17.12
C PRO A 76 -19.02 -9.59 -18.42
#